data_AF-A0A6P0X541-F1
#
_entry.id   AF-A0A6P0X541-F1
#
_cell.length_a   1.000
_cell.length_b   1.000
_cell.length_c   1.000
_cell.angle_alpha   90.00
_cell.angle_beta   90.00
_cell.angle_gamma   90.00
#
_symmetry.space_group_name_H-M   'P 1'
#
loop_
_entity.id
_entity.type
_entity.pdbx_description
1 polymer ?
#
loop_
_entity_poly.entity_id
_entity_poly.type
_entity_poly.pdbx_seq_one_letter_code
_entity_poly.pdbx_strand_id
1 'polypeptide(L)'
;TVNSAKPDLIIQNQSAASSVTAGSTLNITYSLKNQGTANASGNYTKFYLSTDATYSANDIELGSDEISSISAGSTLNRSKSLSISSSITAGNYYLLWKADANGSITESNESNNVAYKTLTITSPTVTDPTVSYGTTSGNLAIDALLPSYVPYWNTSNNGGVITYSFKKGSEESSYYGSEQVSEVSNAVKNNVRNILNSLTSFLNVSFVEVADTASSYGVLRYMYSSGPSYAYAYYPHSSAVGGDIHLNKDYERNSYNAFSGDPGKHGYMTLIHETFHALGVKHPGNYNGSGTGSGPFLPGGEDNTTNTVMTYNFAGNSAVTAMPYDIRALQYLYGAKNHNHSTSTYSFSSVYGYSIGGDFFGSNSSARKQTLWDSGGIDTLDFSNLATSTSYRFDLNQGGMITTQSAYNGSSYTARGEGGTYTTSTYGTAISYDTVIENLLASQASDYIIANDAANTFGGYTLGTNTGSDIYESTSSSDVLNLSSYSLSDIAVNISSGNVTLSLGSGSYGSIQVKDYYGSKGSMKFLIDGNYYTYSSSGNWQLTSAPSTTATSNHNTSNTTQGLTATNLANTNSSHQDTLIAARCECAVCAAVPKGFNLLGENSLAEVVGV
;
A
#
# COMPACT_ATOMS: atom_id res chain seq x y z
N THR A 1 -52.01 -33.13 -10.05
CA THR A 1 -50.64 -32.67 -9.69
C THR A 1 -50.55 -32.66 -8.19
N VAL A 2 -49.71 -33.50 -7.58
CA VAL A 2 -49.53 -33.49 -6.12
C VAL A 2 -48.74 -32.23 -5.78
N ASN A 3 -49.38 -31.28 -5.10
CA ASN A 3 -48.71 -30.06 -4.63
C ASN A 3 -47.74 -30.51 -3.52
N SER A 4 -46.44 -30.61 -3.85
CA SER A 4 -45.44 -31.06 -2.88
C SER A 4 -45.32 -30.01 -1.78
N ALA A 5 -45.42 -30.42 -0.52
CA ALA A 5 -45.28 -29.52 0.62
C ALA A 5 -43.88 -28.89 0.59
N LYS A 6 -43.82 -27.56 0.65
CA LYS A 6 -42.57 -26.78 0.64
C LYS A 6 -42.57 -25.76 1.80
N PRO A 7 -41.39 -25.43 2.35
CA PRO A 7 -41.23 -24.28 3.23
C PRO A 7 -41.48 -22.96 2.48
N ASP A 8 -41.74 -21.89 3.23
CA ASP A 8 -41.84 -20.51 2.73
C ASP A 8 -41.43 -19.54 3.84
N LEU A 9 -40.22 -19.01 3.76
CA LEU A 9 -39.54 -18.24 4.76
C LEU A 9 -39.67 -16.75 4.46
N ILE A 10 -40.32 -16.04 5.37
CA ILE A 10 -40.52 -14.60 5.26
C ILE A 10 -40.01 -13.88 6.49
N ILE A 11 -39.38 -12.73 6.27
CA ILE A 11 -39.00 -11.79 7.33
C ILE A 11 -40.21 -10.92 7.69
N GLN A 12 -40.50 -10.80 8.98
CA GLN A 12 -41.58 -9.97 9.53
C GLN A 12 -41.08 -9.16 10.73
N ASN A 13 -41.81 -8.11 11.11
CA ASN A 13 -41.56 -7.31 12.32
C ASN A 13 -40.10 -6.82 12.48
N GLN A 14 -39.42 -6.52 11.37
CA GLN A 14 -38.05 -6.02 11.39
C GLN A 14 -37.98 -4.64 12.04
N SER A 15 -37.01 -4.46 12.93
CA SER A 15 -36.76 -3.21 13.63
C SER A 15 -35.27 -2.95 13.80
N ALA A 16 -34.94 -1.67 13.73
CA ALA A 16 -33.62 -1.09 13.90
C ALA A 16 -33.82 0.41 14.21
N ALA A 17 -32.80 1.06 14.75
CA ALA A 17 -32.78 2.53 14.80
C ALA A 17 -32.89 3.11 13.37
N SER A 18 -33.51 4.27 13.22
CA SER A 18 -33.60 4.96 11.92
C SER A 18 -32.29 5.65 11.53
N SER A 19 -31.37 5.83 12.47
CA SER A 19 -30.04 6.35 12.23
C SER A 19 -28.99 5.67 13.10
N VAL A 20 -27.76 5.63 12.61
CA VAL A 20 -26.59 5.11 13.33
C VAL A 20 -25.33 5.79 12.81
N THR A 21 -24.33 5.95 13.66
CA THR A 21 -23.06 6.58 13.28
C THR A 21 -22.12 5.55 12.67
N ALA A 22 -21.40 5.90 11.60
CA ALA A 22 -20.35 5.03 11.05
C ALA A 22 -19.31 4.71 12.14
N GLY A 23 -18.82 3.47 12.17
CA GLY A 23 -17.91 2.97 13.22
C GLY A 23 -18.60 2.49 14.50
N SER A 24 -19.94 2.59 14.60
CA SER A 24 -20.69 2.14 15.78
C SER A 24 -21.47 0.83 15.54
N THR A 25 -22.09 0.29 16.58
CA THR A 25 -22.89 -0.94 16.52
C THR A 25 -24.38 -0.62 16.42
N LEU A 26 -25.08 -1.26 15.48
CA LEU A 26 -26.53 -1.20 15.31
C LEU A 26 -27.18 -2.47 15.86
N ASN A 27 -28.08 -2.32 16.84
CA ASN A 27 -28.89 -3.43 17.33
C ASN A 27 -30.17 -3.56 16.49
N ILE A 28 -30.48 -4.78 16.08
CA ILE A 28 -31.61 -5.12 15.22
C ILE A 28 -32.45 -6.24 15.83
N THR A 29 -33.75 -6.25 15.48
CA THR A 29 -34.67 -7.35 15.80
C THR A 29 -35.50 -7.72 14.58
N TYR A 30 -35.91 -8.98 14.45
CA TYR A 30 -36.82 -9.43 13.41
C TYR A 30 -37.52 -10.74 13.79
N SER A 31 -38.59 -11.07 13.08
CA SER A 31 -39.26 -12.36 13.12
C SER A 31 -39.01 -13.11 11.82
N LEU A 32 -38.52 -14.35 11.89
CA LEU A 32 -38.49 -15.27 10.75
C LEU A 32 -39.70 -16.20 10.85
N LYS A 33 -40.56 -16.19 9.84
CA LYS A 33 -41.75 -17.05 9.79
C LYS A 33 -41.62 -18.05 8.65
N ASN A 34 -41.92 -19.32 8.93
CA ASN A 34 -42.17 -20.31 7.90
C ASN A 34 -43.68 -20.37 7.66
N GLN A 35 -44.18 -19.68 6.65
CA GLN A 35 -45.61 -19.70 6.28
C GLN A 35 -45.96 -20.85 5.33
N GLY A 36 -44.97 -21.68 4.98
CA GLY A 36 -45.13 -22.85 4.12
C GLY A 36 -45.76 -24.03 4.85
N THR A 37 -45.84 -25.14 4.14
CA THR A 37 -46.48 -26.38 4.63
C THR A 37 -45.49 -27.48 4.98
N ALA A 38 -44.19 -27.25 4.77
CA ALA A 38 -43.10 -28.15 5.17
C ALA A 38 -42.07 -27.45 6.08
N ASN A 39 -41.30 -28.24 6.82
CA ASN A 39 -40.24 -27.74 7.69
C ASN A 39 -39.05 -27.23 6.87
N ALA A 40 -38.52 -26.07 7.25
CA ALA A 40 -37.24 -25.57 6.73
C ALA A 40 -36.10 -26.11 7.60
N SER A 41 -35.10 -26.70 6.94
CA SER A 41 -33.86 -27.18 7.56
C SER A 41 -32.89 -26.02 7.85
N GLY A 42 -31.65 -26.34 8.24
CA GLY A 42 -30.65 -25.33 8.60
C GLY A 42 -30.39 -24.31 7.48
N ASN A 43 -30.47 -23.02 7.80
CA ASN A 43 -30.20 -21.92 6.88
C ASN A 43 -29.68 -20.68 7.61
N TYR A 44 -29.40 -19.61 6.85
CA TYR A 44 -28.94 -18.34 7.37
C TYR A 44 -29.90 -17.21 7.00
N THR A 45 -30.18 -16.34 7.97
CA THR A 45 -30.60 -14.98 7.65
C THR A 45 -29.35 -14.11 7.56
N LYS A 46 -29.16 -13.37 6.46
CA LYS A 46 -28.06 -12.40 6.33
C LYS A 46 -28.59 -10.98 6.30
N PHE A 47 -27.77 -10.05 6.78
CA PHE A 47 -28.10 -8.63 6.89
C PHE A 47 -27.20 -7.82 5.97
N TYR A 48 -27.78 -6.91 5.19
CA TYR A 48 -27.03 -6.13 4.20
C TYR A 48 -27.33 -4.64 4.32
N LEU A 49 -26.34 -3.80 4.04
CA LEU A 49 -26.53 -2.38 3.81
C LEU A 49 -26.56 -2.14 2.29
N SER A 50 -27.67 -1.58 1.80
CA SER A 50 -27.89 -1.32 0.38
C SER A 50 -28.23 0.15 0.12
N THR A 51 -28.00 0.60 -1.11
CA THR A 51 -28.41 1.92 -1.61
C THR A 51 -29.86 1.93 -2.08
N ASP A 52 -30.50 0.77 -2.23
CA ASP A 52 -31.90 0.66 -2.62
C ASP A 52 -32.64 -0.44 -1.82
N ALA A 53 -33.93 -0.63 -2.10
CA ALA A 53 -34.79 -1.55 -1.35
C ALA A 53 -34.66 -3.02 -1.79
N THR A 54 -33.78 -3.33 -2.75
CA THR A 54 -33.65 -4.64 -3.37
C THR A 54 -32.29 -5.24 -3.09
N TYR A 55 -32.26 -6.55 -2.80
CA TYR A 55 -30.99 -7.25 -2.63
C TYR A 55 -30.24 -7.34 -3.96
N SER A 56 -28.96 -6.99 -3.93
CA SER A 56 -28.01 -7.14 -5.02
C SER A 56 -26.68 -7.70 -4.52
N ALA A 57 -25.86 -8.24 -5.42
CA ALA A 57 -24.52 -8.70 -5.07
C ALA A 57 -23.55 -7.56 -4.68
N ASN A 58 -23.94 -6.30 -4.92
CA ASN A 58 -23.14 -5.12 -4.58
C ASN A 58 -23.44 -4.61 -3.16
N ASP A 59 -24.42 -5.18 -2.46
CA ASP A 59 -24.77 -4.76 -1.10
C ASP A 59 -23.73 -5.24 -0.09
N ILE A 60 -23.50 -4.43 0.95
CA ILE A 60 -22.48 -4.71 1.96
C ILE A 60 -23.06 -5.68 3.00
N GLU A 61 -22.54 -6.91 3.08
CA GLU A 61 -22.92 -7.85 4.14
C GLU A 61 -22.43 -7.35 5.50
N LEU A 62 -23.36 -7.11 6.43
CA LEU A 62 -23.08 -6.65 7.79
C LEU A 62 -22.97 -7.81 8.80
N GLY A 63 -23.45 -9.00 8.42
CA GLY A 63 -23.36 -10.21 9.23
C GLY A 63 -24.49 -11.20 8.96
N SER A 64 -24.50 -12.28 9.74
CA SER A 64 -25.45 -13.39 9.60
C SER A 64 -26.00 -13.89 10.94
N ASP A 65 -27.16 -14.53 10.88
CA ASP A 65 -27.80 -15.27 11.96
C ASP A 65 -28.16 -16.67 11.49
N GLU A 66 -27.63 -17.67 12.19
CA GLU A 66 -27.83 -19.09 11.88
C GLU A 66 -29.15 -19.58 12.44
N ILE A 67 -29.91 -20.30 11.62
CA ILE A 67 -31.20 -20.87 11.95
C ILE A 67 -31.10 -22.38 11.76
N SER A 68 -31.17 -23.16 12.84
CA SER A 68 -30.98 -24.62 12.76
C SER A 68 -32.14 -25.33 12.06
N SER A 69 -33.37 -24.89 12.32
CA SER A 69 -34.59 -25.31 11.60
C SER A 69 -35.78 -24.45 12.04
N ILE A 70 -36.83 -24.43 11.23
CA ILE A 70 -38.11 -23.82 11.59
C ILE A 70 -39.28 -24.64 11.01
N SER A 71 -40.14 -25.12 11.91
CA SER A 71 -41.30 -25.93 11.53
C SER A 71 -42.33 -25.14 10.71
N ALA A 72 -43.10 -25.83 9.87
CA ALA A 72 -44.20 -25.22 9.12
C ALA A 72 -45.15 -24.45 10.06
N GLY A 73 -45.55 -23.24 9.65
CA GLY A 73 -46.42 -22.33 10.40
C GLY A 73 -45.76 -21.62 11.60
N SER A 74 -44.53 -21.98 11.97
CA SER A 74 -43.84 -21.41 13.15
C SER A 74 -43.20 -20.05 12.87
N THR A 75 -42.94 -19.30 13.94
CA THR A 75 -42.25 -18.01 13.89
C THR A 75 -41.16 -17.98 14.97
N LEU A 76 -39.96 -17.55 14.58
CA LEU A 76 -38.83 -17.31 15.47
C LEU A 76 -38.60 -15.81 15.60
N ASN A 77 -38.50 -15.31 16.83
CA ASN A 77 -38.10 -13.93 17.10
C ASN A 77 -36.60 -13.89 17.40
N ARG A 78 -35.88 -12.99 16.73
CA ARG A 78 -34.42 -12.92 16.72
C ARG A 78 -33.93 -11.50 16.96
N SER A 79 -32.72 -11.38 17.49
CA SER A 79 -32.01 -10.11 17.67
C SER A 79 -30.53 -10.28 17.35
N LYS A 80 -29.91 -9.27 16.76
CA LYS A 80 -28.49 -9.27 16.40
C LYS A 80 -27.88 -7.88 16.60
N SER A 81 -26.60 -7.83 16.93
CA SER A 81 -25.80 -6.61 16.89
C SER A 81 -24.93 -6.63 15.63
N LEU A 82 -25.04 -5.60 14.81
CA LEU A 82 -24.32 -5.43 13.55
C LEU A 82 -23.29 -4.31 13.70
N SER A 83 -22.06 -4.54 13.28
CA SER A 83 -21.04 -3.49 13.27
C SER A 83 -21.13 -2.68 11.97
N ILE A 84 -21.27 -1.37 12.07
CA ILE A 84 -21.19 -0.46 10.93
C ILE A 84 -19.74 -0.01 10.81
N SER A 85 -19.05 -0.45 9.76
CA SER A 85 -17.66 -0.03 9.53
C SER A 85 -17.53 1.49 9.50
N SER A 86 -16.44 2.02 10.06
CA SER A 86 -16.09 3.45 9.97
C SER A 86 -15.77 3.88 8.53
N SER A 87 -15.52 2.93 7.63
CA SER A 87 -15.33 3.18 6.19
C SER A 87 -16.64 3.41 5.42
N ILE A 88 -17.80 3.15 6.03
CA ILE A 88 -19.10 3.39 5.39
C ILE A 88 -19.38 4.90 5.38
N THR A 89 -19.62 5.44 4.19
CA THR A 89 -19.95 6.85 3.99
C THR A 89 -21.27 7.22 4.65
N ALA A 90 -21.36 8.44 5.19
CA ALA A 90 -22.62 8.98 5.68
C ALA A 90 -23.63 9.17 4.53
N GLY A 91 -24.88 8.79 4.76
CA GLY A 91 -25.91 8.81 3.73
C GLY A 91 -27.18 8.09 4.13
N ASN A 92 -28.15 8.06 3.22
CA ASN A 92 -29.38 7.29 3.39
C ASN A 92 -29.21 5.94 2.70
N TYR A 93 -29.49 4.88 3.45
CA TYR A 93 -29.36 3.49 3.04
C TYR A 93 -30.63 2.71 3.38
N TYR A 94 -30.65 1.46 2.92
CA TYR A 94 -31.62 0.44 3.26
C TYR A 94 -30.89 -0.69 3.98
N LEU A 95 -31.32 -1.01 5.20
CA LEU A 95 -30.91 -2.21 5.89
C LEU A 95 -31.81 -3.36 5.43
N LEU A 96 -31.24 -4.38 4.82
CA LEU A 96 -31.94 -5.54 4.28
C LEU A 96 -31.77 -6.74 5.20
N TRP A 97 -32.84 -7.50 5.36
CA TRP A 97 -32.87 -8.84 5.95
C TRP A 97 -33.22 -9.82 4.85
N LYS A 98 -32.36 -10.82 4.62
CA LYS A 98 -32.59 -11.87 3.62
C LYS A 98 -32.69 -13.22 4.33
N ALA A 99 -33.89 -13.78 4.39
CA ALA A 99 -34.11 -15.18 4.79
C ALA A 99 -33.53 -16.14 3.74
N ASP A 100 -33.12 -17.33 4.17
CA ASP A 100 -32.43 -18.32 3.35
C ASP A 100 -31.40 -17.68 2.40
N ALA A 101 -30.49 -16.89 2.96
CA ALA A 101 -29.68 -15.98 2.17
C ALA A 101 -28.79 -16.67 1.13
N ASN A 102 -28.45 -17.95 1.38
CA ASN A 102 -27.65 -18.79 0.50
C ASN A 102 -28.49 -19.59 -0.51
N GLY A 103 -29.82 -19.47 -0.50
CA GLY A 103 -30.73 -20.24 -1.38
C GLY A 103 -30.62 -21.75 -1.16
N SER A 104 -30.44 -22.17 0.10
CA SER A 104 -30.20 -23.57 0.45
C SER A 104 -31.49 -24.38 0.58
N ILE A 105 -32.63 -23.72 0.71
CA ILE A 105 -33.94 -24.33 0.87
C ILE A 105 -34.75 -24.01 -0.38
N THR A 106 -35.28 -25.04 -1.04
CA THR A 106 -36.25 -24.82 -2.13
C THR A 106 -37.62 -24.50 -1.55
N GLU A 107 -38.06 -23.27 -1.75
CA GLU A 107 -39.27 -22.72 -1.14
C GLU A 107 -40.46 -22.79 -2.10
N SER A 108 -41.68 -22.56 -1.59
CA SER A 108 -42.84 -22.32 -2.47
C SER A 108 -42.82 -20.94 -3.11
N ASN A 109 -42.11 -19.99 -2.51
CA ASN A 109 -41.90 -18.66 -3.05
C ASN A 109 -40.50 -18.18 -2.66
N GLU A 110 -39.65 -17.93 -3.65
CA GLU A 110 -38.26 -17.45 -3.44
C GLU A 110 -38.18 -15.91 -3.46
N SER A 111 -39.29 -15.24 -3.79
CA SER A 111 -39.32 -13.80 -4.04
C SER A 111 -39.70 -12.95 -2.83
N ASN A 112 -40.08 -13.58 -1.70
CA ASN A 112 -40.53 -12.91 -0.47
C ASN A 112 -39.56 -13.05 0.71
N ASN A 113 -38.32 -13.46 0.44
CA ASN A 113 -37.31 -13.68 1.48
C ASN A 113 -36.65 -12.38 1.96
N VAL A 114 -36.84 -11.26 1.25
CA VAL A 114 -36.19 -9.98 1.53
C VAL A 114 -37.18 -9.00 2.15
N ALA A 115 -36.79 -8.43 3.30
CA ALA A 115 -37.45 -7.27 3.90
C ALA A 115 -36.42 -6.17 4.15
N TYR A 116 -36.87 -4.92 4.25
CA TYR A 116 -35.98 -3.78 4.47
C TYR A 116 -36.51 -2.77 5.48
N LYS A 117 -35.61 -1.89 5.93
CA LYS A 117 -35.91 -0.64 6.65
C LYS A 117 -34.94 0.45 6.20
N THR A 118 -35.38 1.69 6.11
CA THR A 118 -34.49 2.82 5.85
C THR A 118 -33.58 3.08 7.06
N LEU A 119 -32.33 3.43 6.78
CA LEU A 119 -31.30 3.70 7.78
C LEU A 119 -30.44 4.88 7.32
N THR A 120 -30.34 5.92 8.12
CA THR A 120 -29.41 7.03 7.88
C THR A 120 -28.09 6.76 8.60
N ILE A 121 -27.00 6.63 7.85
CA ILE A 121 -25.65 6.60 8.40
C ILE A 121 -25.18 8.04 8.59
N THR A 122 -24.75 8.39 9.80
CA THR A 122 -24.17 9.72 10.10
C THR A 122 -22.66 9.64 10.22
N SER A 123 -21.97 10.74 9.89
CA SER A 123 -20.53 10.87 10.15
C SER A 123 -20.26 10.84 11.66
N PRO A 124 -19.13 10.27 12.10
CA PRO A 124 -18.70 10.37 13.49
C PRO A 124 -18.35 11.82 13.86
N THR A 125 -18.55 12.16 15.13
CA THR A 125 -18.03 13.38 15.72
C THR A 125 -16.72 13.04 16.43
N VAL A 126 -15.62 13.49 15.84
CA VAL A 126 -14.26 13.32 16.37
C VAL A 126 -13.67 14.72 16.52
N THR A 127 -12.88 14.94 17.57
CA THR A 127 -12.15 16.20 17.71
C THR A 127 -11.13 16.29 16.59
N ASP A 128 -10.74 17.49 16.17
CA ASP A 128 -9.66 17.64 15.19
C ASP A 128 -8.30 17.57 15.89
N PRO A 129 -7.27 16.97 15.26
CA PRO A 129 -5.91 17.11 15.76
C PRO A 129 -5.46 18.58 15.65
N THR A 130 -4.54 18.98 16.52
CA THR A 130 -3.94 20.33 16.47
C THR A 130 -2.63 20.29 15.71
N VAL A 131 -2.22 21.37 15.06
CA VAL A 131 -0.87 21.46 14.48
C VAL A 131 0.21 21.43 15.57
N SER A 132 1.34 20.80 15.30
CA SER A 132 2.58 20.92 16.05
C SER A 132 3.77 20.98 15.10
N TYR A 133 4.93 21.34 15.62
CA TYR A 133 6.15 21.57 14.85
C TYR A 133 7.26 20.68 15.40
N GLY A 134 7.87 19.89 14.53
CA GLY A 134 8.94 18.96 14.87
C GLY A 134 10.32 19.54 14.62
N THR A 135 11.31 18.65 14.59
CA THR A 135 12.67 18.94 14.15
C THR A 135 13.04 17.99 13.01
N THR A 136 14.10 18.31 12.27
CA THR A 136 14.67 17.43 11.25
C THR A 136 15.19 16.12 11.87
N SER A 137 15.13 15.04 11.10
CA SER A 137 15.55 13.69 11.49
C SER A 137 17.07 13.49 11.50
N GLY A 138 17.80 14.26 10.69
CA GLY A 138 19.23 14.06 10.41
C GLY A 138 19.50 13.05 9.30
N ASN A 139 18.47 12.45 8.69
CA ASN A 139 18.58 11.57 7.53
C ASN A 139 18.10 12.31 6.27
N LEU A 140 18.95 12.41 5.23
CA LEU A 140 18.63 13.16 4.01
C LEU A 140 17.40 12.63 3.27
N ALA A 141 17.18 11.31 3.24
CA ALA A 141 16.03 10.70 2.57
C ALA A 141 14.69 11.02 3.25
N ILE A 142 14.74 11.50 4.51
CA ILE A 142 13.57 12.02 5.24
C ILE A 142 13.57 13.55 5.16
N ASP A 143 14.67 14.20 5.52
CA ASP A 143 14.75 15.65 5.68
C ASP A 143 14.58 16.41 4.36
N ALA A 144 14.94 15.81 3.22
CA ALA A 144 14.66 16.40 1.91
C ALA A 144 13.15 16.48 1.62
N LEU A 145 12.33 15.69 2.31
CA LEU A 145 10.87 15.70 2.21
C LEU A 145 10.21 16.46 3.37
N LEU A 146 10.96 17.06 4.30
CA LEU A 146 10.40 17.84 5.42
C LEU A 146 10.74 19.33 5.27
N PRO A 147 9.77 20.25 5.42
CA PRO A 147 10.06 21.68 5.50
C PRO A 147 10.80 22.02 6.79
N SER A 148 11.48 23.17 6.83
CA SER A 148 12.42 23.52 7.90
C SER A 148 11.80 23.55 9.31
N TYR A 149 10.51 23.87 9.39
CA TYR A 149 9.74 23.94 10.64
C TYR A 149 8.89 22.68 10.91
N VAL A 150 8.96 21.67 10.05
CA VAL A 150 8.38 20.32 10.21
C VAL A 150 6.95 20.33 10.81
N PRO A 151 5.96 20.93 10.13
CA PRO A 151 4.58 20.98 10.60
C PRO A 151 3.92 19.60 10.47
N TYR A 152 3.15 19.19 11.48
CA TYR A 152 2.38 17.95 11.44
C TYR A 152 1.11 18.07 12.27
N TRP A 153 0.12 17.22 11.96
CA TRP A 153 -1.09 17.08 12.78
C TRP A 153 -0.78 16.24 14.02
N ASN A 154 -0.75 16.86 15.19
CA ASN A 154 -0.55 16.18 16.46
C ASN A 154 -1.83 15.46 16.88
N THR A 155 -1.80 14.13 16.79
CA THR A 155 -2.95 13.25 17.05
C THR A 155 -3.03 12.75 18.50
N SER A 156 -2.10 13.18 19.38
CA SER A 156 -2.02 12.72 20.78
C SER A 156 -3.27 13.07 21.61
N ASN A 157 -3.94 14.17 21.27
CA ASN A 157 -5.17 14.63 21.91
C ASN A 157 -6.45 14.05 21.25
N ASN A 158 -6.30 13.27 20.17
CA ASN A 158 -7.42 12.85 19.33
C ASN A 158 -7.46 11.32 19.10
N GLY A 159 -6.90 10.53 20.01
CA GLY A 159 -6.92 9.08 19.90
C GLY A 159 -6.22 8.53 18.65
N GLY A 160 -5.24 9.25 18.10
CA GLY A 160 -4.54 8.84 16.88
C GLY A 160 -5.30 9.11 15.58
N VAL A 161 -6.30 10.00 15.59
CA VAL A 161 -7.14 10.28 14.41
C VAL A 161 -6.73 11.57 13.69
N ILE A 162 -6.71 11.50 12.36
CA ILE A 162 -6.72 12.64 11.44
C ILE A 162 -8.09 12.67 10.75
N THR A 163 -8.80 13.77 10.88
CA THR A 163 -10.13 13.93 10.26
C THR A 163 -9.97 14.44 8.83
N TYR A 164 -10.84 13.98 7.94
CA TYR A 164 -10.95 14.52 6.59
C TYR A 164 -12.39 14.77 6.20
N SER A 165 -12.59 15.65 5.23
CA SER A 165 -13.92 15.96 4.71
C SER A 165 -13.86 16.44 3.26
N PHE A 166 -15.02 16.46 2.63
CA PHE A 166 -15.18 16.98 1.27
C PHE A 166 -16.05 18.22 1.35
N LYS A 167 -15.52 19.34 0.86
CA LYS A 167 -16.22 20.63 0.87
C LYS A 167 -17.62 20.48 0.29
N LYS A 168 -18.67 20.72 1.09
CA LYS A 168 -20.07 20.49 0.68
C LYS A 168 -20.72 21.75 0.16
N GLY A 169 -21.54 21.63 -0.89
CA GLY A 169 -22.32 22.75 -1.45
C GLY A 169 -21.70 23.41 -2.69
N SER A 170 -22.48 24.26 -3.34
CA SER A 170 -22.11 24.98 -4.57
C SER A 170 -21.09 26.10 -4.32
N GLU A 171 -20.55 26.64 -5.41
CA GLU A 171 -19.48 27.67 -5.49
C GLU A 171 -19.69 28.93 -4.62
N GLU A 172 -20.87 29.10 -4.01
CA GLU A 172 -21.32 30.31 -3.28
C GLU A 172 -21.32 30.17 -1.74
N SER A 173 -21.05 29.00 -1.17
CA SER A 173 -20.97 28.86 0.30
C SER A 173 -19.69 29.53 0.83
N SER A 174 -19.78 30.29 1.93
CA SER A 174 -18.65 31.03 2.52
C SER A 174 -17.49 30.12 2.89
N TYR A 175 -16.56 29.94 1.97
CA TYR A 175 -15.23 29.44 2.23
C TYR A 175 -14.40 30.57 2.83
N TYR A 176 -13.54 30.26 3.80
CA TYR A 176 -12.75 31.27 4.53
C TYR A 176 -11.54 31.75 3.73
N GLY A 177 -11.15 31.06 2.66
CA GLY A 177 -10.16 31.53 1.70
C GLY A 177 -10.76 32.47 0.65
N SER A 178 -9.91 33.02 -0.21
CA SER A 178 -10.31 34.00 -1.24
C SER A 178 -10.90 33.39 -2.51
N GLU A 179 -10.95 32.06 -2.61
CA GLU A 179 -11.25 31.33 -3.84
C GLU A 179 -12.70 30.84 -3.91
N GLN A 180 -13.20 30.63 -5.13
CA GLN A 180 -14.48 29.96 -5.35
C GLN A 180 -14.25 28.46 -5.27
N VAL A 181 -14.97 27.79 -4.37
CA VAL A 181 -14.75 26.37 -4.10
C VAL A 181 -16.04 25.56 -4.23
N SER A 182 -15.94 24.34 -4.76
CA SER A 182 -17.08 23.44 -4.89
C SER A 182 -16.74 22.01 -4.51
N GLU A 183 -17.79 21.23 -4.30
CA GLU A 183 -17.70 19.82 -3.96
C GLU A 183 -17.06 19.00 -5.10
N VAL A 184 -16.13 18.12 -4.71
CA VAL A 184 -15.50 17.16 -5.62
C VAL A 184 -16.46 16.05 -6.05
N SER A 185 -16.19 15.40 -7.19
CA SER A 185 -17.03 14.32 -7.70
C SER A 185 -16.97 13.08 -6.79
N ASN A 186 -18.00 12.21 -6.83
CA ASN A 186 -17.99 10.96 -6.04
C ASN A 186 -16.81 10.05 -6.39
N ALA A 187 -16.35 10.07 -7.65
CA ALA A 187 -15.17 9.33 -8.06
C ALA A 187 -13.89 9.85 -7.37
N VAL A 188 -13.71 11.18 -7.29
CA VAL A 188 -12.61 11.78 -6.51
C VAL A 188 -12.71 11.40 -5.03
N LYS A 189 -13.90 11.46 -4.42
CA LYS A 189 -14.10 11.05 -3.02
C LYS A 189 -13.67 9.61 -2.78
N ASN A 190 -14.04 8.69 -3.67
CA ASN A 190 -13.68 7.29 -3.57
C ASN A 190 -12.16 7.09 -3.72
N ASN A 191 -11.51 7.81 -4.64
CA ASN A 191 -10.05 7.79 -4.77
C ASN A 191 -9.37 8.28 -3.48
N VAL A 192 -9.81 9.40 -2.91
CA VAL A 192 -9.28 9.93 -1.64
C VAL A 192 -9.45 8.93 -0.50
N ARG A 193 -10.64 8.33 -0.35
CA ARG A 193 -10.87 7.29 0.67
C ARG A 193 -9.93 6.10 0.52
N ASN A 194 -9.72 5.63 -0.70
CA ASN A 194 -8.81 4.53 -0.98
C ASN A 194 -7.36 4.90 -0.65
N ILE A 195 -6.93 6.11 -1.02
CA ILE A 195 -5.60 6.64 -0.69
C ILE A 195 -5.42 6.69 0.82
N LEU A 196 -6.30 7.38 1.55
CA LEU A 196 -6.21 7.51 3.00
C LEU A 196 -6.27 6.16 3.72
N ASN A 197 -7.12 5.23 3.26
CA ASN A 197 -7.16 3.86 3.78
C ASN A 197 -5.83 3.13 3.57
N SER A 198 -5.19 3.31 2.41
CA SER A 198 -3.86 2.72 2.14
C SER A 198 -2.78 3.24 3.08
N LEU A 199 -2.84 4.52 3.49
CA LEU A 199 -1.86 5.08 4.44
C LEU A 199 -1.98 4.44 5.82
N THR A 200 -3.17 3.96 6.20
CA THR A 200 -3.38 3.27 7.49
C THR A 200 -2.71 1.90 7.57
N SER A 201 -2.14 1.38 6.47
CA SER A 201 -1.37 0.14 6.52
C SER A 201 0.03 0.37 7.09
N PHE A 202 0.61 1.56 7.01
CA PHE A 202 1.98 1.81 7.49
C PHE A 202 2.10 2.97 8.48
N LEU A 203 1.07 3.80 8.66
CA LEU A 203 1.03 4.87 9.65
C LEU A 203 0.22 4.50 10.88
N ASN A 204 0.70 4.91 12.05
CA ASN A 204 0.00 4.74 13.33
C ASN A 204 -1.07 5.82 13.55
N VAL A 205 -1.84 6.12 12.50
CA VAL A 205 -2.98 7.03 12.53
C VAL A 205 -4.18 6.42 11.81
N SER A 206 -5.38 6.84 12.21
CA SER A 206 -6.61 6.52 11.51
C SER A 206 -7.15 7.76 10.81
N PHE A 207 -7.59 7.59 9.56
CA PHE A 207 -8.27 8.66 8.82
C PHE A 207 -9.78 8.51 8.94
N VAL A 208 -10.46 9.55 9.40
CA VAL A 208 -11.90 9.51 9.67
C VAL A 208 -12.62 10.60 8.88
N GLU A 209 -13.59 10.19 8.05
CA GLU A 209 -14.44 11.14 7.34
C GLU A 209 -15.42 11.80 8.30
N VAL A 210 -15.39 13.12 8.41
CA VAL A 210 -16.34 13.91 9.20
C VAL A 210 -17.24 14.73 8.28
N ALA A 211 -18.35 15.21 8.83
CA ALA A 211 -19.28 16.05 8.07
C ALA A 211 -18.62 17.40 7.72
N ASP A 212 -18.83 17.87 6.49
CA ASP A 212 -18.48 19.22 6.07
C ASP A 212 -19.69 20.15 6.23
N THR A 213 -19.56 21.12 7.12
CA THR A 213 -20.58 22.13 7.48
C THR A 213 -19.91 23.49 7.66
N ALA A 214 -20.70 24.54 7.92
CA ALA A 214 -20.16 25.88 8.13
C ALA A 214 -19.24 26.00 9.37
N SER A 215 -19.38 25.12 10.36
CA SER A 215 -18.69 25.19 11.65
C SER A 215 -17.95 23.92 12.06
N SER A 216 -17.95 22.90 11.20
CA SER A 216 -17.30 21.61 11.44
C SER A 216 -16.92 21.02 10.09
N TYR A 217 -15.65 20.66 9.94
CA TYR A 217 -15.04 20.05 8.77
C TYR A 217 -13.75 19.37 9.23
N GLY A 218 -13.21 18.43 8.46
CA GLY A 218 -11.96 17.76 8.81
C GLY A 218 -10.74 18.64 8.54
N VAL A 219 -9.63 18.36 9.22
CA VAL A 219 -8.36 19.07 9.02
C VAL A 219 -7.76 18.84 7.63
N LEU A 220 -8.10 17.72 6.99
CA LEU A 220 -7.87 17.54 5.57
C LEU A 220 -9.16 17.83 4.83
N ARG A 221 -9.17 18.88 4.01
CA ARG A 221 -10.40 19.32 3.32
C ARG A 221 -10.21 19.39 1.82
N TYR A 222 -10.86 18.47 1.11
CA TYR A 222 -10.75 18.35 -0.34
C TYR A 222 -11.83 19.16 -1.05
N MET A 223 -11.43 19.95 -2.04
CA MET A 223 -12.35 20.78 -2.82
C MET A 223 -11.87 21.00 -4.26
N TYR A 224 -12.83 21.22 -5.17
CA TYR A 224 -12.50 21.94 -6.40
C TYR A 224 -12.34 23.41 -6.10
N SER A 225 -11.37 24.07 -6.74
CA SER A 225 -11.13 25.50 -6.57
C SER A 225 -10.82 26.20 -7.89
N SER A 226 -11.20 27.49 -7.98
CA SER A 226 -10.80 28.42 -9.05
C SER A 226 -9.35 28.91 -8.98
N GLY A 227 -8.64 28.63 -7.88
CA GLY A 227 -7.28 29.12 -7.62
C GLY A 227 -6.14 28.39 -8.33
N PRO A 228 -5.99 27.06 -8.17
CA PRO A 228 -4.83 26.32 -8.65
C PRO A 228 -4.75 26.30 -10.19
N SER A 229 -3.52 26.37 -10.72
CA SER A 229 -3.27 26.04 -12.14
C SER A 229 -3.58 24.58 -12.41
N TYR A 230 -3.13 23.66 -11.54
CA TYR A 230 -3.51 22.25 -11.56
C TYR A 230 -4.03 21.77 -10.19
N ALA A 231 -3.18 21.81 -9.17
CA ALA A 231 -3.55 21.53 -7.79
C ALA A 231 -2.56 22.21 -6.82
N TYR A 232 -2.96 22.36 -5.57
CA TYR A 232 -2.07 22.71 -4.46
C TYR A 232 -2.69 22.28 -3.14
N ALA A 233 -1.88 22.19 -2.09
CA ALA A 233 -2.36 22.04 -0.72
C ALA A 233 -1.61 22.95 0.26
N TYR A 234 -2.28 23.23 1.37
CA TYR A 234 -1.68 23.91 2.51
C TYR A 234 -1.09 22.91 3.50
N TYR A 235 0.09 23.21 4.02
CA TYR A 235 0.67 22.44 5.13
C TYR A 235 -0.23 22.42 6.37
N PRO A 236 0.01 21.48 7.31
CA PRO A 236 -0.57 21.55 8.64
C PRO A 236 -0.31 22.92 9.26
N HIS A 237 -1.38 23.63 9.62
CA HIS A 237 -1.29 25.00 10.14
C HIS A 237 -2.50 25.30 11.01
N SER A 238 -2.37 26.26 11.94
CA SER A 238 -3.45 26.61 12.88
C SER A 238 -4.51 27.54 12.29
N SER A 239 -4.31 28.05 11.07
CA SER A 239 -5.31 28.83 10.34
C SER A 239 -6.36 27.90 9.74
N ALA A 240 -7.53 28.44 9.41
CA ALA A 240 -8.62 27.65 8.83
C ALA A 240 -8.25 26.96 7.50
N VAL A 241 -7.29 27.51 6.73
CA VAL A 241 -6.82 26.91 5.47
C VAL A 241 -5.80 25.78 5.65
N GLY A 242 -5.28 25.57 6.86
CA GLY A 242 -4.27 24.52 7.08
C GLY A 242 -4.82 23.14 6.75
N GLY A 243 -4.14 22.41 5.86
CA GLY A 243 -4.58 21.10 5.38
C GLY A 243 -5.68 21.12 4.30
N ASP A 244 -6.06 22.29 3.79
CA ASP A 244 -6.95 22.36 2.63
C ASP A 244 -6.24 21.90 1.35
N ILE A 245 -6.96 21.13 0.51
CA ILE A 245 -6.49 20.59 -0.76
C ILE A 245 -7.37 21.12 -1.90
N HIS A 246 -6.75 21.86 -2.81
CA HIS A 246 -7.40 22.60 -3.89
C HIS A 246 -7.09 21.93 -5.23
N LEU A 247 -8.15 21.51 -5.93
CA LEU A 247 -8.07 20.79 -7.21
C LEU A 247 -8.69 21.62 -8.33
N ASN A 248 -8.02 21.76 -9.48
CA ASN A 248 -8.60 22.46 -10.62
C ASN A 248 -9.58 21.55 -11.39
N LYS A 249 -10.88 21.85 -11.27
CA LYS A 249 -11.99 21.09 -11.87
C LYS A 249 -11.88 20.90 -13.38
N ASP A 250 -11.20 21.79 -14.11
CA ASP A 250 -11.08 21.70 -15.56
C ASP A 250 -10.30 20.45 -16.03
N TYR A 251 -9.44 19.90 -15.17
CA TYR A 251 -8.66 18.71 -15.47
C TYR A 251 -9.45 17.40 -15.41
N GLU A 252 -10.67 17.41 -14.86
CA GLU A 252 -11.57 16.25 -14.91
C GLU A 252 -11.96 15.86 -16.35
N ARG A 253 -11.75 16.76 -17.33
CA ARG A 253 -12.01 16.49 -18.75
C ARG A 253 -10.89 15.70 -19.43
N ASN A 254 -9.73 15.53 -18.77
CA ASN A 254 -8.59 14.79 -19.30
C ASN A 254 -8.43 13.47 -18.54
N SER A 255 -8.63 12.33 -19.21
CA SER A 255 -8.63 11.02 -18.54
C SER A 255 -7.31 10.61 -17.87
N TYR A 256 -6.18 11.24 -18.21
CA TYR A 256 -4.90 10.99 -17.56
C TYR A 256 -4.65 11.92 -16.37
N ASN A 257 -5.09 13.17 -16.44
CA ASN A 257 -4.89 14.18 -15.40
C ASN A 257 -6.09 14.37 -14.46
N ALA A 258 -7.23 13.75 -14.76
CA ALA A 258 -8.42 13.78 -13.93
C ALA A 258 -8.14 13.12 -12.58
N PHE A 259 -8.53 13.81 -11.51
CA PHE A 259 -8.42 13.33 -10.14
C PHE A 259 -9.38 12.16 -9.90
N SER A 260 -10.47 12.08 -10.67
CA SER A 260 -11.37 10.92 -10.74
C SER A 260 -10.81 9.73 -11.53
N GLY A 261 -9.64 9.88 -12.17
CA GLY A 261 -9.00 8.81 -12.93
C GLY A 261 -8.63 7.61 -12.07
N ASP A 262 -8.59 6.43 -12.70
CA ASP A 262 -8.24 5.18 -12.04
C ASP A 262 -6.80 5.19 -11.46
N PRO A 263 -6.49 4.32 -10.48
CA PRO A 263 -5.12 4.13 -10.02
C PRO A 263 -4.15 3.85 -11.18
N GLY A 264 -3.08 4.65 -11.25
CA GLY A 264 -2.04 4.61 -12.27
C GLY A 264 -2.13 5.77 -13.28
N LYS A 265 -3.12 6.66 -13.11
CA LYS A 265 -3.22 7.95 -13.81
C LYS A 265 -2.53 9.05 -13.00
N HIS A 266 -2.09 10.11 -13.70
CA HIS A 266 -1.42 11.24 -13.06
C HIS A 266 -2.33 11.93 -12.05
N GLY A 267 -3.61 12.15 -12.37
CA GLY A 267 -4.54 12.78 -11.42
C GLY A 267 -4.77 11.99 -10.13
N TYR A 268 -4.70 10.64 -10.17
CA TYR A 268 -4.73 9.81 -8.96
C TYR A 268 -3.47 10.02 -8.11
N MET A 269 -2.30 10.02 -8.75
CA MET A 269 -1.02 10.30 -8.07
C MET A 269 -0.99 11.71 -7.48
N THR A 270 -1.58 12.70 -8.15
CA THR A 270 -1.71 14.07 -7.64
C THR A 270 -2.54 14.12 -6.36
N LEU A 271 -3.61 13.33 -6.23
CA LEU A 271 -4.34 13.23 -4.96
C LEU A 271 -3.45 12.73 -3.82
N ILE A 272 -2.54 11.78 -4.09
CA ILE A 272 -1.54 11.32 -3.10
C ILE A 272 -0.60 12.48 -2.75
N HIS A 273 -0.04 13.14 -3.76
CA HIS A 273 0.90 14.26 -3.63
C HIS A 273 0.34 15.39 -2.77
N GLU A 274 -0.85 15.90 -3.09
CA GLU A 274 -1.46 17.00 -2.33
C GLU A 274 -1.87 16.59 -0.93
N THR A 275 -2.28 15.34 -0.75
CA THR A 275 -2.53 14.79 0.59
C THR A 275 -1.24 14.81 1.42
N PHE A 276 -0.08 14.56 0.83
CA PHE A 276 1.19 14.54 1.56
C PHE A 276 1.66 15.94 1.94
N HIS A 277 1.46 16.96 1.10
CA HIS A 277 1.60 18.37 1.52
C HIS A 277 0.70 18.69 2.70
N ALA A 278 -0.59 18.32 2.64
CA ALA A 278 -1.53 18.52 3.74
C ALA A 278 -1.18 17.71 5.01
N LEU A 279 -0.29 16.72 4.90
CA LEU A 279 0.29 15.96 5.99
C LEU A 279 1.68 16.46 6.42
N GLY A 280 2.26 17.49 5.80
CA GLY A 280 3.53 18.10 6.23
C GLY A 280 4.76 17.79 5.37
N VAL A 281 4.59 17.18 4.20
CA VAL A 281 5.68 16.72 3.33
C VAL A 281 5.93 17.73 2.21
N LYS A 282 7.19 18.14 1.96
CA LYS A 282 7.56 19.07 0.89
C LYS A 282 8.08 18.38 -0.37
N HIS A 283 8.24 19.17 -1.44
CA HIS A 283 8.98 18.72 -2.62
C HIS A 283 10.46 18.42 -2.28
N PRO A 284 11.04 17.37 -2.89
CA PRO A 284 12.39 16.92 -2.56
C PRO A 284 13.51 17.73 -3.23
N GLY A 285 13.20 18.58 -4.21
CA GLY A 285 14.19 19.29 -5.01
C GLY A 285 14.09 20.81 -4.90
N ASN A 286 15.03 21.51 -5.55
CA ASN A 286 15.04 22.97 -5.61
C ASN A 286 14.03 23.51 -6.63
N TYR A 287 12.75 23.22 -6.40
CA TYR A 287 11.65 23.68 -7.24
C TYR A 287 10.35 23.71 -6.44
N ASN A 288 9.41 24.50 -6.96
CA ASN A 288 8.01 24.52 -6.56
C ASN A 288 7.16 24.78 -7.83
N GLY A 289 5.83 24.64 -7.78
CA GLY A 289 4.93 24.93 -8.91
C GLY A 289 5.07 26.37 -9.41
N SER A 290 5.50 27.28 -8.54
CA SER A 290 6.06 28.57 -8.91
C SER A 290 7.33 28.86 -8.09
N GLY A 291 8.51 28.75 -8.71
CA GLY A 291 9.78 29.20 -8.12
C GLY A 291 10.70 28.07 -7.63
N THR A 292 11.48 28.40 -6.59
CA THR A 292 12.53 27.57 -5.99
C THR A 292 12.06 26.93 -4.69
N GLY A 293 12.57 25.74 -4.39
CA GLY A 293 12.29 25.02 -3.15
C GLY A 293 13.23 25.41 -2.01
N SER A 294 12.97 24.89 -0.82
CA SER A 294 13.81 25.03 0.38
C SER A 294 14.58 23.74 0.66
N GLY A 295 15.87 23.86 0.96
CA GLY A 295 16.74 22.72 1.23
C GLY A 295 16.48 22.08 2.61
N PRO A 296 17.03 20.88 2.88
CA PRO A 296 17.90 20.11 2.00
C PRO A 296 17.14 19.47 0.81
N PHE A 297 17.89 19.01 -0.20
CA PHE A 297 17.35 18.41 -1.42
C PHE A 297 17.89 17.00 -1.62
N LEU A 298 17.08 16.13 -2.24
CA LEU A 298 17.57 14.85 -2.74
C LEU A 298 18.59 15.06 -3.87
N PRO A 299 19.59 14.18 -4.01
CA PRO A 299 20.40 14.11 -5.22
C PRO A 299 19.52 13.87 -6.46
N GLY A 300 19.87 14.45 -7.61
CA GLY A 300 19.09 14.36 -8.83
C GLY A 300 18.78 12.94 -9.32
N GLY A 301 19.60 11.94 -8.96
CA GLY A 301 19.35 10.53 -9.27
C GLY A 301 18.31 9.85 -8.36
N GLU A 302 18.04 10.44 -7.20
CA GLU A 302 17.09 9.93 -6.20
C GLU A 302 15.77 10.70 -6.22
N ASP A 303 15.76 11.92 -6.76
CA ASP A 303 14.55 12.72 -6.96
C ASP A 303 13.75 12.20 -8.17
N ASN A 304 12.99 11.13 -7.97
CA ASN A 304 12.17 10.50 -9.01
C ASN A 304 10.96 9.73 -8.43
N THR A 305 10.04 9.37 -9.31
CA THR A 305 8.74 8.76 -8.94
C THR A 305 8.84 7.32 -8.42
N THR A 306 10.02 6.70 -8.43
CA THR A 306 10.25 5.42 -7.75
C THR A 306 10.51 5.62 -6.27
N ASN A 307 11.04 6.77 -5.86
CA ASN A 307 11.43 7.06 -4.49
C ASN A 307 10.38 7.90 -3.75
N THR A 308 9.77 8.87 -4.42
CA THR A 308 8.78 9.77 -3.82
C THR A 308 7.75 10.25 -4.84
N VAL A 309 6.48 10.32 -4.45
CA VAL A 309 5.43 10.98 -5.26
C VAL A 309 5.54 12.51 -5.22
N MET A 310 6.37 13.06 -4.32
CA MET A 310 6.58 14.50 -4.14
C MET A 310 7.50 15.11 -5.19
N THR A 311 8.14 14.29 -6.02
CA THR A 311 8.99 14.74 -7.11
C THR A 311 8.22 15.44 -8.23
N TYR A 312 8.88 16.35 -8.96
CA TYR A 312 8.45 16.84 -10.28
C TYR A 312 9.17 16.20 -11.45
N ASN A 313 10.09 15.29 -11.19
CA ASN A 313 10.78 14.53 -12.23
C ASN A 313 9.95 13.31 -12.61
N PHE A 314 8.79 13.56 -13.24
CA PHE A 314 7.84 12.51 -13.62
C PHE A 314 8.42 11.63 -14.74
N ALA A 315 8.87 10.43 -14.39
CA ALA A 315 9.37 9.44 -15.33
C ALA A 315 8.83 8.04 -15.06
N GLY A 316 8.58 7.29 -16.14
CA GLY A 316 7.88 6.00 -16.08
C GLY A 316 6.39 6.16 -15.78
N ASN A 317 5.78 5.08 -15.29
CA ASN A 317 4.38 5.04 -14.89
C ASN A 317 4.15 5.74 -13.54
N SER A 318 2.95 6.29 -13.36
CA SER A 318 2.54 6.92 -12.11
C SER A 318 2.50 5.92 -10.95
N ALA A 319 2.83 6.42 -9.76
CA ALA A 319 2.67 5.70 -8.51
C ALA A 319 1.21 5.63 -8.10
N VAL A 320 0.83 4.54 -7.44
CA VAL A 320 -0.52 4.32 -6.88
C VAL A 320 -0.54 4.24 -5.35
N THR A 321 0.63 4.32 -4.72
CA THR A 321 0.82 4.32 -3.26
C THR A 321 1.82 5.41 -2.89
N ALA A 322 2.03 5.61 -1.58
CA ALA A 322 3.27 6.21 -1.10
C ALA A 322 4.47 5.43 -1.62
N MET A 323 5.53 6.13 -2.02
CA MET A 323 6.81 5.55 -2.43
C MET A 323 7.79 5.51 -1.23
N PRO A 324 8.92 4.78 -1.30
CA PRO A 324 9.74 4.47 -0.11
C PRO A 324 10.15 5.68 0.75
N TYR A 325 10.53 6.82 0.16
CA TYR A 325 10.87 8.02 0.93
C TYR A 325 9.64 8.73 1.51
N ASP A 326 8.50 8.65 0.83
CA ASP A 326 7.24 9.16 1.38
C ASP A 326 6.86 8.40 2.65
N ILE A 327 6.98 7.07 2.63
CA ILE A 327 6.68 6.22 3.80
C ILE A 327 7.59 6.61 4.98
N ARG A 328 8.91 6.76 4.75
CA ARG A 328 9.84 7.18 5.81
C ARG A 328 9.49 8.55 6.38
N ALA A 329 9.22 9.53 5.53
CA ALA A 329 8.87 10.88 5.97
C ALA A 329 7.55 10.89 6.76
N LEU A 330 6.53 10.18 6.28
CA LEU A 330 5.24 10.09 6.97
C LEU A 330 5.33 9.29 8.28
N GLN A 331 6.10 8.20 8.33
CA GLN A 331 6.34 7.46 9.56
C GLN A 331 7.15 8.27 10.58
N TYR A 332 8.06 9.14 10.12
CA TYR A 332 8.74 10.10 10.99
C TYR A 332 7.77 11.08 11.65
N LEU A 333 6.76 11.56 10.91
CA LEU A 333 5.76 12.51 11.42
C LEU A 333 4.67 11.85 12.29
N TYR A 334 4.24 10.63 11.92
CA TYR A 334 3.01 10.01 12.45
C TYR A 334 3.22 8.65 13.12
N GLY A 335 4.45 8.14 13.13
CA GLY A 335 4.80 6.82 13.66
C GLY A 335 4.46 5.67 12.71
N ALA A 336 5.27 4.62 12.78
CA ALA A 336 5.05 3.37 12.03
C ALA A 336 4.02 2.47 12.72
N LYS A 337 3.19 1.80 11.91
CA LYS A 337 2.21 0.80 12.39
C LYS A 337 2.70 -0.62 12.12
N ASN A 338 2.43 -1.52 13.05
CA ASN A 338 2.57 -2.96 12.80
C ASN A 338 1.55 -3.40 11.74
N HIS A 339 2.06 -3.93 10.64
CA HIS A 339 1.30 -4.40 9.50
C HIS A 339 1.98 -5.63 8.90
N ASN A 340 1.17 -6.65 8.61
CA ASN A 340 1.61 -7.97 8.14
C ASN A 340 2.75 -8.61 8.97
N HIS A 341 2.97 -8.16 10.20
CA HIS A 341 4.09 -8.49 11.11
C HIS A 341 4.29 -9.97 11.51
N SER A 342 3.50 -10.89 10.95
CA SER A 342 3.64 -12.33 11.08
C SER A 342 4.19 -12.90 9.78
N THR A 343 4.65 -14.16 9.77
CA THR A 343 5.03 -14.84 8.51
C THR A 343 3.99 -14.65 7.40
N SER A 344 4.41 -13.96 6.34
CA SER A 344 3.54 -13.58 5.22
C SER A 344 4.05 -14.15 3.89
N THR A 345 3.12 -14.47 2.99
CA THR A 345 3.44 -14.81 1.59
C THR A 345 2.72 -13.84 0.67
N TYR A 346 3.50 -13.15 -0.16
CA TYR A 346 3.06 -12.23 -1.18
C TYR A 346 3.14 -12.93 -2.54
N SER A 347 2.02 -13.40 -3.07
CA SER A 347 1.97 -14.11 -4.36
C SER A 347 1.74 -13.14 -5.51
N PHE A 348 2.75 -12.97 -6.37
CA PHE A 348 2.75 -12.03 -7.48
C PHE A 348 2.16 -12.66 -8.74
N SER A 349 1.18 -12.00 -9.33
CA SER A 349 0.64 -12.29 -10.65
C SER A 349 1.14 -11.32 -11.73
N SER A 350 1.76 -10.21 -11.33
CA SER A 350 2.57 -9.32 -12.15
C SER A 350 3.59 -8.61 -11.24
N VAL A 351 4.65 -7.97 -11.76
CA VAL A 351 5.61 -7.21 -10.93
C VAL A 351 5.01 -5.96 -10.26
N TYR A 352 3.75 -5.66 -10.55
CA TYR A 352 2.98 -4.56 -9.97
C TYR A 352 1.58 -5.04 -9.52
N GLY A 353 1.45 -6.33 -9.19
CA GLY A 353 0.21 -6.95 -8.74
C GLY A 353 0.46 -8.22 -7.92
N TYR A 354 0.07 -8.20 -6.64
CA TYR A 354 0.28 -9.31 -5.71
C TYR A 354 -0.93 -9.55 -4.82
N SER A 355 -1.06 -10.77 -4.28
CA SER A 355 -2.08 -11.14 -3.31
C SER A 355 -1.47 -11.55 -1.98
N ILE A 356 -2.14 -11.21 -0.88
CA ILE A 356 -1.79 -11.59 0.49
C ILE A 356 -3.08 -11.76 1.30
N GLY A 357 -3.21 -12.85 2.06
CA GLY A 357 -4.39 -13.09 2.90
C GLY A 357 -5.73 -13.20 2.15
N GLY A 358 -5.70 -13.39 0.82
CA GLY A 358 -6.89 -13.38 -0.05
C GLY A 358 -7.20 -12.02 -0.68
N ASP A 359 -6.54 -10.95 -0.24
CA ASP A 359 -6.67 -9.60 -0.80
C ASP A 359 -5.69 -9.40 -1.96
N PHE A 360 -6.10 -8.63 -2.98
CA PHE A 360 -5.29 -8.30 -4.14
C PHE A 360 -4.91 -6.81 -4.15
N PHE A 361 -3.62 -6.54 -4.38
CA PHE A 361 -3.05 -5.20 -4.46
C PHE A 361 -2.44 -4.98 -5.85
N GLY A 362 -2.60 -3.77 -6.40
CA GLY A 362 -2.00 -3.38 -7.67
C GLY A 362 -2.84 -3.72 -8.90
N SER A 363 -2.23 -4.29 -9.95
CA SER A 363 -2.91 -4.65 -11.20
C SER A 363 -2.19 -5.78 -11.96
N ASN A 364 -2.94 -6.47 -12.81
CA ASN A 364 -2.39 -7.49 -13.72
C ASN A 364 -2.30 -7.03 -15.18
N SER A 365 -2.82 -5.84 -15.51
CA SER A 365 -2.96 -5.38 -16.90
C SER A 365 -2.55 -3.93 -17.12
N SER A 366 -2.34 -3.16 -16.05
CA SER A 366 -1.97 -1.75 -16.12
C SER A 366 -0.74 -1.50 -15.27
N ALA A 367 0.40 -1.39 -15.96
CA ALA A 367 1.69 -1.09 -15.36
C ALA A 367 1.65 0.21 -14.54
N ARG A 368 2.27 0.16 -13.36
CA ARG A 368 2.26 1.21 -12.34
C ARG A 368 3.46 1.06 -11.42
N LYS A 369 3.72 2.09 -10.61
CA LYS A 369 4.63 1.99 -9.47
C LYS A 369 3.83 1.86 -8.19
N GLN A 370 4.33 1.06 -7.25
CA GLN A 370 3.75 0.90 -5.92
C GLN A 370 4.84 0.47 -4.93
N THR A 371 4.52 0.48 -3.65
CA THR A 371 5.41 0.04 -2.59
C THR A 371 4.77 -1.06 -1.75
N LEU A 372 5.56 -2.07 -1.41
CA LEU A 372 5.24 -3.09 -0.43
C LEU A 372 5.82 -2.67 0.93
N TRP A 373 5.00 -2.76 1.97
CA TRP A 373 5.39 -2.57 3.36
C TRP A 373 5.04 -3.84 4.16
N ASP A 374 6.03 -4.35 4.87
CA ASP A 374 5.88 -5.31 5.96
C ASP A 374 6.72 -4.80 7.15
N SER A 375 6.25 -5.07 8.36
CA SER A 375 6.87 -4.61 9.61
C SER A 375 7.43 -5.74 10.48
N GLY A 376 7.34 -7.00 10.05
CA GLY A 376 7.87 -8.11 10.82
C GLY A 376 7.47 -9.48 10.30
N GLY A 377 8.10 -10.52 10.83
CA GLY A 377 7.82 -11.89 10.43
C GLY A 377 8.95 -12.49 9.61
N ILE A 378 8.60 -13.55 8.88
CA ILE A 378 9.47 -14.23 7.92
C ILE A 378 8.69 -14.26 6.63
N ASP A 379 9.09 -13.45 5.67
CA ASP A 379 8.24 -13.06 4.56
C ASP A 379 8.72 -13.67 3.26
N THR A 380 7.77 -14.05 2.41
CA THR A 380 8.04 -14.74 1.15
C THR A 380 7.46 -13.97 -0.01
N LEU A 381 8.30 -13.56 -0.96
CA LEU A 381 7.84 -13.12 -2.28
C LEU A 381 7.73 -14.34 -3.18
N ASP A 382 6.52 -14.67 -3.61
CA ASP A 382 6.23 -15.80 -4.47
C ASP A 382 6.00 -15.34 -5.91
N PHE A 383 6.98 -15.60 -6.77
CA PHE A 383 6.95 -15.24 -8.19
C PHE A 383 6.60 -16.42 -9.11
N SER A 384 6.17 -17.56 -8.55
CA SER A 384 5.88 -18.78 -9.31
C SER A 384 4.77 -18.62 -10.36
N ASN A 385 3.91 -17.60 -10.21
CA ASN A 385 2.81 -17.30 -11.12
C ASN A 385 3.15 -16.25 -12.20
N LEU A 386 4.39 -15.75 -12.24
CA LEU A 386 4.81 -14.79 -13.26
C LEU A 386 5.00 -15.44 -14.64
N ALA A 387 4.88 -14.62 -15.69
CA ALA A 387 4.96 -15.08 -17.07
C ALA A 387 6.38 -15.53 -17.45
N THR A 388 6.49 -16.68 -18.12
CA THR A 388 7.78 -17.32 -18.44
C THR A 388 8.54 -16.68 -19.61
N SER A 389 7.86 -15.87 -20.43
CA SER A 389 8.44 -15.24 -21.63
C SER A 389 9.12 -13.90 -21.37
N THR A 390 9.34 -13.54 -20.12
CA THR A 390 9.94 -12.28 -19.67
C THR A 390 11.30 -12.53 -19.02
N SER A 391 12.02 -11.47 -18.68
CA SER A 391 13.12 -11.58 -17.72
C SER A 391 12.93 -10.56 -16.61
N TYR A 392 13.08 -11.02 -15.37
CA TYR A 392 12.76 -10.25 -14.19
C TYR A 392 14.00 -9.79 -13.44
N ARG A 393 13.81 -8.75 -12.63
CA ARG A 393 14.79 -8.25 -11.67
C ARG A 393 14.10 -8.14 -10.31
N PHE A 394 14.64 -8.84 -9.33
CA PHE A 394 14.14 -8.89 -7.96
C PHE A 394 15.24 -8.40 -7.03
N ASP A 395 15.13 -7.17 -6.56
CA ASP A 395 16.03 -6.62 -5.56
C ASP A 395 15.38 -6.68 -4.17
N LEU A 396 15.86 -7.57 -3.31
CA LEU A 396 15.30 -7.80 -1.98
C LEU A 396 15.75 -6.77 -0.93
N ASN A 397 16.64 -5.85 -1.30
CA ASN A 397 17.08 -4.81 -0.38
C ASN A 397 15.93 -3.85 -0.05
N GLN A 398 16.02 -3.23 1.11
CA GLN A 398 15.19 -2.07 1.45
C GLN A 398 15.38 -0.96 0.40
N GLY A 399 14.27 -0.41 -0.11
CA GLY A 399 14.29 0.51 -1.26
C GLY A 399 14.51 -0.19 -2.62
N GLY A 400 14.70 -1.50 -2.63
CA GLY A 400 14.88 -2.32 -3.83
C GLY A 400 13.62 -2.39 -4.68
N MET A 401 13.79 -2.69 -5.97
CA MET A 401 12.70 -2.78 -6.94
C MET A 401 12.49 -4.20 -7.47
N ILE A 402 11.24 -4.64 -7.40
CA ILE A 402 10.70 -5.81 -8.10
C ILE A 402 10.13 -5.34 -9.44
N THR A 403 10.77 -5.72 -10.55
CA THR A 403 10.39 -5.26 -11.90
C THR A 403 10.86 -6.22 -12.99
N THR A 404 10.67 -5.88 -14.26
CA THR A 404 11.29 -6.57 -15.39
C THR A 404 12.68 -5.99 -15.66
N GLN A 405 13.61 -6.79 -16.21
CA GLN A 405 14.94 -6.28 -16.56
C GLN A 405 14.88 -5.10 -17.55
N SER A 406 13.92 -5.11 -18.48
CA SER A 406 13.75 -4.01 -19.44
C SER A 406 13.13 -2.75 -18.83
N ALA A 407 12.37 -2.87 -17.74
CA ALA A 407 11.79 -1.74 -17.06
C ALA A 407 12.74 -1.12 -16.02
N TYR A 408 13.66 -1.88 -15.45
CA TYR A 408 14.68 -1.35 -14.53
C TYR A 408 15.54 -0.30 -15.23
N ASN A 409 15.55 0.93 -14.71
CA ASN A 409 16.20 2.08 -15.34
C ASN A 409 15.78 2.33 -16.80
N GLY A 410 14.58 1.86 -17.19
CA GLY A 410 14.05 1.97 -18.56
C GLY A 410 13.46 3.33 -18.91
N SER A 411 13.37 4.26 -17.95
CA SER A 411 12.86 5.62 -18.17
C SER A 411 13.92 6.66 -17.81
N SER A 412 14.15 7.63 -18.69
CA SER A 412 15.10 8.73 -18.46
C SER A 412 14.38 10.03 -18.09
N TYR A 413 15.04 10.87 -17.31
CA TYR A 413 14.57 12.21 -16.95
C TYR A 413 15.74 13.17 -16.78
N THR A 414 15.44 14.47 -16.83
CA THR A 414 16.37 15.52 -16.46
C THR A 414 15.98 16.05 -15.09
N ALA A 415 16.88 15.99 -14.11
CA ALA A 415 16.56 16.42 -12.75
C ALA A 415 16.28 17.92 -12.71
N ARG A 416 15.08 18.30 -12.28
CA ARG A 416 14.64 19.68 -12.13
C ARG A 416 15.43 20.36 -11.00
N GLY A 417 15.90 21.58 -11.23
CA GLY A 417 16.62 22.37 -10.22
C GLY A 417 18.11 22.06 -10.07
N GLU A 418 18.59 20.88 -10.49
CA GLU A 418 20.02 20.49 -10.47
C GLU A 418 20.62 20.34 -11.89
N GLY A 419 19.81 19.93 -12.88
CA GLY A 419 20.29 19.53 -14.20
C GLY A 419 20.78 18.07 -14.22
N GLY A 420 21.33 17.61 -15.35
CA GLY A 420 21.81 16.23 -15.52
C GLY A 420 20.71 15.23 -15.92
N THR A 421 21.10 14.18 -16.64
CA THR A 421 20.18 13.12 -17.11
C THR A 421 20.38 11.86 -16.29
N TYR A 422 19.29 11.37 -15.72
CA TYR A 422 19.23 10.20 -14.86
C TYR A 422 18.22 9.20 -15.40
N THR A 423 18.22 8.00 -14.82
CA THR A 423 17.26 6.95 -15.14
C THR A 423 16.54 6.46 -13.89
N THR A 424 15.36 5.92 -14.10
CA THR A 424 14.53 5.30 -13.07
C THR A 424 13.78 4.12 -13.67
N SER A 425 13.35 3.19 -12.82
CA SER A 425 12.45 2.11 -13.22
C SER A 425 11.16 2.66 -13.85
N THR A 426 10.71 2.04 -14.95
CA THR A 426 9.48 2.43 -15.65
C THR A 426 8.24 2.07 -14.83
N TYR A 427 8.20 0.88 -14.24
CA TYR A 427 7.12 0.38 -13.38
C TYR A 427 7.65 -0.71 -12.45
N GLY A 428 6.85 -1.16 -11.48
CA GLY A 428 7.19 -2.24 -10.56
C GLY A 428 6.73 -1.99 -9.13
N THR A 429 7.16 -2.87 -8.22
CA THR A 429 6.89 -2.79 -6.78
C THR A 429 8.19 -2.52 -6.04
N ALA A 430 8.28 -1.40 -5.34
CA ALA A 430 9.39 -1.11 -4.44
C ALA A 430 9.19 -1.86 -3.11
N ILE A 431 10.27 -2.26 -2.46
CA ILE A 431 10.27 -2.68 -1.06
C ILE A 431 10.54 -1.44 -0.22
N SER A 432 9.69 -1.16 0.77
CA SER A 432 9.90 -0.02 1.65
C SER A 432 11.19 -0.18 2.48
N TYR A 433 11.74 0.94 2.96
CA TYR A 433 12.71 0.90 4.06
C TYR A 433 12.05 0.32 5.31
N ASP A 434 12.84 -0.27 6.19
CA ASP A 434 12.43 -1.04 7.38
C ASP A 434 11.56 -2.28 7.11
N THR A 435 11.44 -2.70 5.85
CA THR A 435 10.89 -4.00 5.44
C THR A 435 12.02 -4.95 5.05
N VAL A 436 12.11 -6.10 5.71
CA VAL A 436 13.05 -7.17 5.37
C VAL A 436 12.26 -8.28 4.66
N ILE A 437 12.87 -8.90 3.65
CA ILE A 437 12.28 -10.05 2.96
C ILE A 437 13.25 -11.20 3.07
N GLU A 438 12.86 -12.27 3.75
CA GLU A 438 13.71 -13.42 4.00
C GLU A 438 13.66 -14.41 2.83
N ASN A 439 12.49 -14.63 2.23
CA ASN A 439 12.31 -15.71 1.28
C ASN A 439 11.83 -15.22 -0.08
N LEU A 440 12.25 -15.96 -1.11
CA LEU A 440 11.80 -15.75 -2.48
C LEU A 440 11.58 -17.10 -3.14
N LEU A 441 10.43 -17.27 -3.80
CA LEU A 441 10.21 -18.35 -4.77
C LEU A 441 10.37 -17.77 -6.17
N ALA A 442 11.40 -18.23 -6.88
CA ALA A 442 11.76 -17.73 -8.21
C ALA A 442 10.64 -18.02 -9.22
N SER A 443 10.64 -17.24 -10.30
CA SER A 443 9.72 -17.48 -11.41
C SER A 443 10.21 -18.66 -12.26
N GLN A 444 9.42 -19.01 -13.29
CA GLN A 444 9.86 -19.96 -14.33
C GLN A 444 10.54 -19.24 -15.51
N ALA A 445 10.80 -17.94 -15.39
CA ALA A 445 11.51 -17.13 -16.36
C ALA A 445 13.00 -17.01 -15.96
N SER A 446 13.78 -16.24 -16.72
CA SER A 446 15.18 -15.93 -16.30
C SER A 446 15.20 -14.72 -15.39
N ASP A 447 15.68 -14.90 -14.17
CA ASP A 447 15.59 -13.91 -13.09
C ASP A 447 16.97 -13.35 -12.70
N TYR A 448 17.01 -12.05 -12.44
CA TYR A 448 18.16 -11.40 -11.79
C TYR A 448 17.79 -11.06 -10.35
N ILE A 449 18.35 -11.79 -9.39
CA ILE A 449 17.98 -11.73 -7.98
C ILE A 449 19.14 -11.13 -7.17
N ILE A 450 18.83 -10.13 -6.35
CA ILE A 450 19.79 -9.51 -5.43
C ILE A 450 19.33 -9.83 -4.01
N ALA A 451 20.17 -10.56 -3.29
CA ALA A 451 19.99 -10.84 -1.87
C ALA A 451 20.10 -9.56 -1.03
N ASN A 452 19.41 -9.54 0.11
CA ASN A 452 19.61 -8.51 1.12
C ASN A 452 20.58 -9.02 2.20
N ASP A 453 20.79 -8.23 3.25
CA ASP A 453 21.73 -8.62 4.32
C ASP A 453 21.11 -9.60 5.34
N ALA A 454 19.83 -9.96 5.20
CA ALA A 454 19.20 -11.00 6.01
C ALA A 454 19.62 -12.41 5.54
N ALA A 455 19.28 -13.43 6.33
CA ALA A 455 19.48 -14.81 5.91
C ALA A 455 18.40 -15.19 4.88
N ASN A 456 18.73 -15.19 3.60
CA ASN A 456 17.74 -15.43 2.55
C ASN A 456 17.55 -16.91 2.23
N THR A 457 16.30 -17.32 1.97
CA THR A 457 15.99 -18.65 1.38
C THR A 457 15.35 -18.49 0.01
N PHE A 458 16.02 -19.01 -1.01
CA PHE A 458 15.60 -18.96 -2.40
C PHE A 458 15.07 -20.33 -2.84
N GLY A 459 13.85 -20.38 -3.39
CA GLY A 459 13.20 -21.59 -3.88
C GLY A 459 12.62 -21.41 -5.28
N GLY A 460 11.73 -22.32 -5.69
CA GLY A 460 11.13 -22.33 -7.04
C GLY A 460 11.75 -23.37 -7.99
N TYR A 461 12.82 -24.04 -7.56
CA TYR A 461 13.56 -25.02 -8.35
C TYR A 461 13.08 -26.45 -8.07
N THR A 462 12.14 -26.92 -8.88
CA THR A 462 11.64 -28.29 -8.82
C THR A 462 12.15 -29.11 -10.00
N LEU A 463 12.67 -30.31 -9.73
CA LEU A 463 13.13 -31.23 -10.76
C LEU A 463 12.04 -31.49 -11.80
N GLY A 464 12.36 -31.28 -13.08
CA GLY A 464 11.41 -31.42 -14.19
C GLY A 464 10.77 -30.11 -14.66
N THR A 465 10.90 -29.02 -13.91
CA THR A 465 10.40 -27.69 -14.28
C THR A 465 11.52 -26.84 -14.86
N ASN A 466 11.27 -26.16 -15.98
CA ASN A 466 12.23 -25.19 -16.53
C ASN A 466 12.13 -23.87 -15.75
N THR A 467 13.24 -23.39 -15.21
CA THR A 467 13.32 -22.15 -14.43
C THR A 467 14.19 -21.09 -15.10
N GLY A 468 14.47 -21.19 -16.41
CA GLY A 468 15.29 -20.20 -17.10
C GLY A 468 16.74 -20.15 -16.63
N SER A 469 17.43 -19.05 -16.89
CA SER A 469 18.81 -18.81 -16.44
C SER A 469 18.84 -17.70 -15.41
N ASP A 470 18.98 -18.08 -14.16
CA ASP A 470 18.92 -17.14 -13.04
C ASP A 470 20.31 -16.70 -12.61
N ILE A 471 20.38 -15.46 -12.13
CA ILE A 471 21.59 -14.85 -11.60
C ILE A 471 21.29 -14.36 -10.19
N TYR A 472 22.10 -14.78 -9.23
CA TYR A 472 22.08 -14.34 -7.85
C TYR A 472 23.29 -13.45 -7.56
N GLU A 473 23.05 -12.30 -6.93
CA GLU A 473 24.06 -11.33 -6.53
C GLU A 473 23.93 -10.97 -5.05
N SER A 474 25.03 -10.48 -4.45
CA SER A 474 25.11 -10.02 -3.06
C SER A 474 24.86 -11.09 -1.98
N THR A 475 24.89 -12.36 -2.36
CA THR A 475 24.67 -13.48 -1.45
C THR A 475 25.78 -13.64 -0.42
N SER A 476 25.46 -14.30 0.69
CA SER A 476 26.33 -14.52 1.83
C SER A 476 26.31 -15.98 2.31
N SER A 477 27.17 -16.31 3.27
CA SER A 477 27.17 -17.61 3.95
C SER A 477 25.93 -17.94 4.77
N SER A 478 25.04 -16.96 4.98
CA SER A 478 23.75 -17.14 5.64
C SER A 478 22.65 -17.60 4.68
N ASP A 479 22.85 -17.44 3.36
CA ASP A 479 21.82 -17.68 2.37
C ASP A 479 21.74 -19.15 1.96
N VAL A 480 20.54 -19.57 1.58
CA VAL A 480 20.21 -20.91 1.12
C VAL A 480 19.54 -20.83 -0.24
N LEU A 481 20.08 -21.58 -1.19
CA LEU A 481 19.36 -21.95 -2.40
C LEU A 481 18.78 -23.36 -2.22
N ASN A 482 17.46 -23.45 -2.25
CA ASN A 482 16.71 -24.67 -2.06
C ASN A 482 16.57 -25.44 -3.38
N LEU A 483 17.32 -26.54 -3.47
CA LEU A 483 17.32 -27.50 -4.56
C LEU A 483 16.94 -28.90 -4.02
N SER A 484 16.07 -28.97 -3.02
CA SER A 484 15.80 -30.21 -2.28
C SER A 484 15.22 -31.34 -3.15
N SER A 485 14.63 -31.02 -4.31
CA SER A 485 14.14 -32.02 -5.27
C SER A 485 15.24 -32.65 -6.14
N TYR A 486 16.46 -32.11 -6.10
CA TYR A 486 17.59 -32.57 -6.90
C TYR A 486 18.52 -33.43 -6.05
N SER A 487 19.25 -34.31 -6.72
CA SER A 487 20.45 -34.99 -6.22
C SER A 487 21.71 -34.32 -6.77
N LEU A 488 22.88 -34.57 -6.18
CA LEU A 488 24.16 -34.04 -6.69
C LEU A 488 24.43 -34.45 -8.15
N SER A 489 23.96 -35.63 -8.58
CA SER A 489 24.11 -36.09 -9.97
C SER A 489 23.25 -35.34 -10.98
N ASP A 490 22.21 -34.65 -10.53
CA ASP A 490 21.34 -33.87 -11.41
C ASP A 490 21.92 -32.47 -11.72
N ILE A 491 22.99 -32.08 -11.02
CA ILE A 491 23.54 -30.71 -11.04
C ILE A 491 24.96 -30.74 -11.56
N ALA A 492 25.17 -30.21 -12.76
CA ALA A 492 26.51 -29.94 -13.28
C ALA A 492 26.99 -28.57 -12.81
N VAL A 493 28.23 -28.45 -12.35
CA VAL A 493 28.78 -27.19 -11.80
C VAL A 493 29.93 -26.67 -12.64
N ASN A 494 29.89 -25.37 -12.96
CA ASN A 494 30.99 -24.64 -13.59
C ASN A 494 31.46 -23.50 -12.69
N ILE A 495 32.78 -23.32 -12.58
CA ILE A 495 33.38 -22.17 -11.90
C ILE A 495 34.04 -21.27 -12.94
N SER A 496 33.70 -19.99 -12.94
CA SER A 496 34.30 -19.00 -13.83
C SER A 496 34.38 -17.65 -13.15
N SER A 497 35.57 -17.05 -13.12
CA SER A 497 35.81 -15.70 -12.57
C SER A 497 35.25 -15.47 -11.16
N GLY A 498 35.33 -16.48 -10.28
CA GLY A 498 34.82 -16.39 -8.90
C GLY A 498 33.32 -16.70 -8.75
N ASN A 499 32.60 -16.90 -9.86
CA ASN A 499 31.19 -17.28 -9.88
C ASN A 499 31.03 -18.81 -9.91
N VAL A 500 29.93 -19.29 -9.34
CA VAL A 500 29.50 -20.69 -9.42
C VAL A 500 28.22 -20.76 -10.24
N THR A 501 28.23 -21.51 -11.34
CA THR A 501 27.05 -21.77 -12.16
C THR A 501 26.62 -23.23 -12.00
N LEU A 502 25.38 -23.46 -11.59
CA LEU A 502 24.70 -24.74 -11.50
C LEU A 502 23.83 -24.95 -12.73
N SER A 503 24.06 -25.99 -13.53
CA SER A 503 23.20 -26.41 -14.62
C SER A 503 22.27 -27.52 -14.13
N LEU A 504 20.96 -27.28 -14.15
CA LEU A 504 19.96 -28.16 -13.56
C LEU A 504 19.47 -29.21 -14.56
N GLY A 505 19.47 -30.50 -14.19
CA GLY A 505 19.05 -31.61 -15.06
C GLY A 505 19.87 -31.67 -16.35
N SER A 506 21.19 -31.60 -16.23
CA SER A 506 22.11 -31.44 -17.37
C SER A 506 21.86 -30.18 -18.22
N GLY A 507 21.28 -29.13 -17.64
CA GLY A 507 20.91 -27.87 -18.32
C GLY A 507 19.52 -27.87 -18.96
N SER A 508 18.79 -29.00 -18.90
CA SER A 508 17.44 -29.11 -19.48
C SER A 508 16.39 -28.31 -18.71
N TYR A 509 16.67 -28.00 -17.45
CA TYR A 509 15.75 -27.31 -16.53
C TYR A 509 16.17 -25.89 -16.19
N GLY A 510 17.21 -25.37 -16.86
CA GLY A 510 17.74 -24.04 -16.60
C GLY A 510 19.11 -24.05 -15.93
N SER A 511 19.55 -22.86 -15.52
CA SER A 511 20.82 -22.67 -14.82
C SER A 511 20.72 -21.60 -13.76
N ILE A 512 21.57 -21.69 -12.74
CA ILE A 512 21.65 -20.73 -11.65
C ILE A 512 23.10 -20.30 -11.50
N GLN A 513 23.39 -19.02 -11.73
CA GLN A 513 24.69 -18.44 -11.47
C GLN A 513 24.68 -17.65 -10.15
N VAL A 514 25.53 -18.05 -9.20
CA VAL A 514 25.80 -17.27 -7.99
C VAL A 514 27.08 -16.46 -8.24
N LYS A 515 26.93 -15.14 -8.30
CA LYS A 515 28.05 -14.21 -8.47
C LYS A 515 28.88 -14.09 -7.21
N ASP A 516 30.19 -13.90 -7.38
CA ASP A 516 31.15 -13.67 -6.29
C ASP A 516 31.02 -14.69 -5.14
N TYR A 517 30.75 -15.96 -5.49
CA TYR A 517 30.45 -17.05 -4.56
C TYR A 517 31.56 -17.28 -3.52
N TYR A 518 32.81 -16.99 -3.89
CA TYR A 518 33.98 -17.10 -3.02
C TYR A 518 34.42 -15.75 -2.42
N GLY A 519 33.55 -14.74 -2.46
CA GLY A 519 33.80 -13.39 -1.98
C GLY A 519 33.82 -13.27 -0.45
N SER A 520 34.00 -12.03 0.02
CA SER A 520 34.18 -11.72 1.45
C SER A 520 32.93 -11.97 2.31
N LYS A 521 31.73 -11.98 1.73
CA LYS A 521 30.47 -12.32 2.42
C LYS A 521 30.31 -13.83 2.68
N GLY A 522 31.22 -14.64 2.16
CA GLY A 522 31.20 -16.10 2.27
C GLY A 522 30.21 -16.75 1.30
N SER A 523 30.33 -18.06 1.16
CA SER A 523 29.63 -18.84 0.15
C SER A 523 28.22 -19.23 0.55
N MET A 524 27.24 -18.91 -0.30
CA MET A 524 25.86 -19.41 -0.21
C MET A 524 25.82 -20.93 -0.08
N LYS A 525 24.86 -21.43 0.70
CA LYS A 525 24.62 -22.87 0.89
C LYS A 525 23.58 -23.38 -0.09
N PHE A 526 23.78 -24.61 -0.55
CA PHE A 526 22.87 -25.32 -1.43
C PHE A 526 22.19 -26.45 -0.64
N LEU A 527 20.87 -26.41 -0.51
CA LEU A 527 20.10 -27.50 0.11
C LEU A 527 19.73 -28.51 -0.99
N ILE A 528 20.35 -29.69 -0.98
CA ILE A 528 20.21 -30.73 -2.01
C ILE A 528 19.93 -32.06 -1.32
N ASP A 529 18.87 -32.76 -1.70
CA ASP A 529 18.44 -34.04 -1.10
C ASP A 529 18.47 -34.01 0.44
N GLY A 530 17.88 -32.96 1.03
CA GLY A 530 17.80 -32.75 2.48
C GLY A 530 19.11 -32.37 3.20
N ASN A 531 20.22 -32.21 2.47
CA ASN A 531 21.54 -31.91 3.03
C ASN A 531 22.08 -30.56 2.54
N TYR A 532 22.83 -29.85 3.39
CA TYR A 532 23.45 -28.57 3.02
C TYR A 532 24.85 -28.76 2.48
N TYR A 533 25.14 -28.13 1.35
CA TYR A 533 26.45 -28.16 0.71
C TYR A 533 26.98 -26.77 0.38
N THR A 534 28.30 -26.65 0.34
CA THR A 534 28.99 -25.60 -0.43
C THR A 534 29.78 -26.25 -1.56
N TYR A 535 30.19 -25.45 -2.55
CA TYR A 535 31.08 -25.92 -3.61
C TYR A 535 32.48 -25.33 -3.40
N SER A 536 33.51 -26.16 -3.39
CA SER A 536 34.89 -25.68 -3.22
C SER A 536 35.45 -25.11 -4.51
N SER A 537 36.37 -24.14 -4.39
CA SER A 537 37.13 -23.60 -5.53
C SER A 537 37.99 -24.65 -6.25
N SER A 538 38.28 -25.78 -5.58
CA SER A 538 38.91 -26.96 -6.16
C SER A 538 37.97 -27.87 -6.99
N GLY A 539 36.68 -27.55 -7.08
CA GLY A 539 35.74 -28.26 -7.94
C GLY A 539 35.06 -29.48 -7.30
N ASN A 540 34.77 -29.43 -6.00
CA ASN A 540 34.07 -30.52 -5.29
C ASN A 540 33.02 -29.99 -4.32
N TRP A 541 31.90 -30.70 -4.19
CA TRP A 541 30.89 -30.48 -3.15
C TRP A 541 31.45 -30.76 -1.75
N GLN A 542 31.08 -29.94 -0.78
CA GLN A 542 31.48 -30.06 0.63
C GLN A 542 30.23 -30.04 1.50
N LEU A 543 30.03 -31.08 2.31
CA LEU A 543 28.94 -31.11 3.28
C LEU A 543 29.18 -30.02 4.34
N THR A 544 28.13 -29.28 4.70
CA THR A 544 28.19 -28.22 5.70
C THR A 544 26.97 -28.27 6.61
N SER A 545 27.01 -27.54 7.72
CA SER A 545 25.84 -27.37 8.57
C SER A 545 24.83 -26.44 7.91
N ALA A 546 23.57 -26.48 8.38
CA ALA A 546 22.60 -25.43 8.09
C ALA A 546 23.17 -24.03 8.43
N PRO A 547 22.73 -22.95 7.76
CA PRO A 547 23.07 -21.59 8.17
C PRO A 547 22.55 -21.30 9.59
N SER A 548 23.20 -20.36 10.27
CA SER A 548 22.72 -19.89 11.57
C SER A 548 21.43 -19.11 11.36
N THR A 549 20.28 -19.67 11.76
CA THR A 549 18.94 -19.10 11.52
C THR A 549 18.59 -18.01 12.51
N THR A 550 19.49 -17.06 12.77
CA THR A 550 19.13 -15.87 13.55
C THR A 550 18.36 -14.92 12.64
N ALA A 551 17.18 -15.36 12.17
CA ALA A 551 16.21 -14.51 11.52
C ALA A 551 15.82 -13.45 12.55
N THR A 552 16.26 -12.21 12.33
CA THR A 552 15.85 -11.09 13.17
C THR A 552 14.38 -10.81 12.85
N SER A 553 13.49 -11.50 13.56
CA SER A 553 12.02 -11.35 13.51
C SER A 553 11.50 -9.95 13.83
N ASN A 554 12.39 -9.01 14.15
CA ASN A 554 12.04 -7.66 14.54
C ASN A 554 12.62 -6.71 13.49
N HIS A 555 11.82 -6.43 12.46
CA HIS A 555 12.14 -5.45 11.41
C HIS A 555 12.10 -4.02 11.95
N ASN A 556 11.75 -3.86 13.24
CA ASN A 556 11.51 -2.59 13.91
C ASN A 556 12.38 -2.40 15.16
N THR A 557 13.69 -2.59 15.07
CA THR A 557 14.61 -2.31 16.19
C THR A 557 14.76 -0.82 16.52
N SER A 558 14.05 0.08 15.83
CA SER A 558 14.22 1.53 15.99
C SER A 558 12.94 2.33 16.28
N ASN A 559 11.73 1.79 16.13
CA ASN A 559 10.51 2.63 16.13
C ASN A 559 9.27 2.08 16.89
N THR A 560 9.31 0.92 17.55
CA THR A 560 8.08 0.31 18.12
C THR A 560 7.72 0.66 19.58
N THR A 561 8.58 1.30 20.39
CA THR A 561 8.31 1.36 21.85
C THR A 561 8.00 2.73 22.44
N GLN A 562 7.87 3.80 21.66
CA GLN A 562 7.39 5.06 22.22
C GLN A 562 6.52 5.77 21.17
N GLY A 563 5.33 6.21 21.58
CA GLY A 563 4.71 7.34 20.90
C GLY A 563 5.67 8.51 21.09
N LEU A 564 6.41 8.88 20.04
CA LEU A 564 7.54 9.78 20.20
C LEU A 564 7.18 11.20 19.76
N THR A 565 7.15 12.06 20.77
CA THR A 565 7.60 13.45 20.66
C THR A 565 8.97 13.49 19.97
N ALA A 566 9.18 14.50 19.11
CA ALA A 566 10.29 14.71 18.17
C ALA A 566 11.74 14.72 18.73
N THR A 567 12.04 14.04 19.83
CA THR A 567 13.31 14.17 20.58
C THR A 567 14.18 12.91 20.60
N ASN A 568 13.68 11.73 20.18
CA ASN A 568 14.41 10.46 20.38
C ASN A 568 15.00 9.79 19.12
N LEU A 569 15.00 10.44 17.96
CA LEU A 569 15.64 9.89 16.74
C LEU A 569 17.08 10.34 16.51
N ALA A 570 17.64 11.16 17.41
CA ALA A 570 19.07 11.42 17.41
C ALA A 570 19.82 10.23 18.04
N ASN A 571 20.31 9.32 17.19
CA ASN A 571 21.21 8.19 17.47
C ASN A 571 20.55 6.82 17.74
N THR A 572 20.19 6.07 16.70
CA THR A 572 20.37 4.59 16.67
C THR A 572 20.41 4.07 15.22
N ASN A 573 21.53 4.29 14.52
CA ASN A 573 22.17 3.39 13.53
C ASN A 573 23.10 4.17 12.61
N SER A 574 24.26 4.55 13.15
CA SER A 574 25.39 5.09 12.38
C SER A 574 26.18 4.00 11.63
N SER A 575 25.61 2.80 11.42
CA SER A 575 26.27 1.68 10.73
C SER A 575 25.75 1.44 9.31
N HIS A 576 24.56 1.93 8.95
CA HIS A 576 24.17 2.08 7.55
C HIS A 576 24.57 3.49 7.12
N GLN A 577 25.86 3.65 6.82
CA GLN A 577 26.23 4.60 5.78
C GLN A 577 25.44 4.14 4.56
N ASP A 578 24.44 4.92 4.13
CA ASP A 578 23.83 4.77 2.81
C ASP A 578 24.99 4.86 1.81
N THR A 579 25.59 3.70 1.49
CA THR A 579 26.67 3.62 0.54
C THR A 579 26.07 4.01 -0.79
N LEU A 580 26.32 5.27 -1.16
CA LEU A 580 26.17 5.84 -2.48
C LEU A 580 26.64 4.83 -3.53
N ILE A 581 25.73 4.00 -4.03
CA ILE A 581 25.90 3.38 -5.35
C ILE A 581 25.47 4.45 -6.35
N ALA A 582 26.25 5.52 -6.40
CA ALA A 582 26.32 6.34 -7.58
C ALA A 582 26.87 5.42 -8.68
N ALA A 583 26.02 5.11 -9.67
CA ALA A 583 26.50 4.60 -10.93
C ALA A 583 27.62 5.55 -11.40
N ARG A 584 28.86 5.04 -11.42
CA ARG A 584 30.04 5.80 -11.81
C ARG A 584 29.89 6.24 -13.27
N CYS A 585 29.41 7.45 -13.49
CA CYS A 585 29.77 8.22 -14.68
C CYS A 585 31.02 9.03 -14.31
N GLU A 586 32.17 8.60 -14.80
CA GLU A 586 33.41 9.36 -14.73
C GLU A 586 33.23 10.67 -15.51
N CYS A 587 33.02 11.78 -14.81
CA CYS A 587 33.27 13.12 -15.33
C CYS A 587 33.87 13.96 -14.20
N ALA A 588 35.19 14.07 -14.21
CA ALA A 588 35.95 14.87 -13.27
C ALA A 588 35.76 16.36 -13.56
N VAL A 589 34.96 17.09 -12.75
CA VAL A 589 35.24 18.49 -12.35
C VAL A 589 34.48 18.80 -11.04
N CYS A 590 35.11 18.59 -9.88
CA CYS A 590 34.67 19.24 -8.64
C CYS A 590 35.25 20.65 -8.59
N ALA A 591 34.43 21.67 -8.87
CA ALA A 591 34.73 23.05 -8.53
C ALA A 591 33.81 23.48 -7.37
N ALA A 592 34.43 23.84 -6.26
CA ALA A 592 33.76 24.34 -5.06
C ALA A 592 32.90 25.57 -5.38
N VAL A 593 31.61 25.53 -5.04
CA VAL A 593 30.73 26.71 -5.09
C VAL A 593 30.74 27.40 -3.72
N PRO A 594 30.95 28.72 -3.62
CA PRO A 594 31.05 29.41 -2.34
C PRO A 594 29.69 29.52 -1.64
N LYS A 595 29.71 29.41 -0.30
CA LYS A 595 28.59 29.75 0.57
C LYS A 595 28.18 31.21 0.41
N GLY A 596 27.10 31.46 -0.32
CA GLY A 596 26.35 32.70 -0.30
C GLY A 596 24.97 32.45 0.31
N PHE A 597 24.81 32.79 1.59
CA PHE A 597 23.50 32.87 2.25
C PHE A 597 22.60 33.83 1.47
N ASN A 598 21.40 33.38 1.09
CA ASN A 598 20.29 34.29 0.83
C ASN A 598 19.04 33.76 1.55
N LEU A 599 18.72 34.42 2.66
CA LEU A 599 17.51 34.24 3.45
C LEU A 599 16.36 34.99 2.77
N LEU A 600 15.61 34.28 1.93
CA LEU A 600 14.25 34.62 1.48
C LEU A 600 13.53 33.26 1.41
N GLY A 601 12.97 32.70 2.48
CA GLY A 601 11.88 33.24 3.28
C GLY A 601 10.62 32.44 2.92
N GLU A 602 10.43 31.28 3.57
CA GLU A 602 9.23 30.42 3.52
C GLU A 602 7.99 31.18 4.04
N ASN A 603 7.45 32.09 3.23
CA ASN A 603 6.26 32.88 3.57
C ASN A 603 5.01 32.43 2.82
N SER A 604 5.06 31.39 1.97
CA SER A 604 3.86 30.79 1.39
C SER A 604 3.46 29.56 2.21
N LEU A 605 2.25 29.62 2.79
CA LEU A 605 1.61 28.48 3.46
C LEU A 605 1.16 27.38 2.48
N ALA A 606 1.22 27.64 1.17
CA ALA A 606 0.78 26.76 0.09
C ALA A 606 1.95 26.31 -0.79
N GLU A 607 1.93 25.04 -1.17
CA GLU A 607 2.84 24.41 -2.14
C GLU A 607 2.09 24.12 -3.43
N VAL A 608 2.53 24.69 -4.55
CA VAL A 608 1.78 24.65 -5.82
C VAL A 608 2.28 23.50 -6.68
N VAL A 609 1.38 22.73 -7.31
CA VAL A 609 1.71 21.79 -8.39
C VAL A 609 1.58 22.43 -9.77
N GLY A 610 2.72 22.49 -10.47
CA GLY A 610 2.81 22.91 -11.87
C GLY A 610 2.99 21.71 -12.80
N VAL A 611 2.21 21.68 -13.88
CA VAL A 611 2.27 20.67 -14.96
C VAL A 611 3.55 20.80 -15.77
#